data_AF-A0A1E7FKJ4-F1
#
_entry.id   AF-A0A1E7FKJ4-F1
#
_cell.length_a   1.000
_cell.length_b   1.000
_cell.length_c   1.000
_cell.angle_alpha   90.00
_cell.angle_beta   90.00
_cell.angle_gamma   90.00
#
_symmetry.space_group_name_H-M   'P 1'
#
loop_
_entity.id
_entity.type
_entity.pdbx_description
1 polymer ?
#
loop_
_entity_poly.entity_id
_entity_poly.type
_entity_poly.pdbx_seq_one_letter_code
_entity_poly.pdbx_strand_id
1 'polypeptide(L)'
;FYFKWLQLYRIKNGNVNVKSTEDEHRELYQFIVQLRKDYKIREKDPSESTLTEEQIVVLESIRFAFTTRGEEHWQKNYEKLKEYKTDHGHVLVPRQCEIPGLGDWVTSQRQQYQEYTKGKPTPLTKQRKELLDEIGFQFRIRNRPEWGAKYDELLLYKEKNGDTRVPQHHTPNKALGKWVAKQREQFKLHNK
;
A
#
# COMPACT_ATOMS: atom_id res chain seq x y z
N PHE A 1 13.27 30.78 -2.06
CA PHE A 1 14.13 30.29 -0.96
C PHE A 1 13.58 29.01 -0.32
N TYR A 2 12.37 28.98 0.23
CA TYR A 2 11.83 27.80 0.92
C TYR A 2 11.67 26.52 0.05
N PHE A 3 11.33 26.63 -1.23
CA PHE A 3 11.27 25.46 -2.13
C PHE A 3 12.61 24.72 -2.29
N LYS A 4 13.73 25.47 -2.29
CA LYS A 4 15.08 24.88 -2.34
C LYS A 4 15.42 24.17 -1.03
N TRP A 5 15.02 24.74 0.11
CA TRP A 5 15.16 24.08 1.42
C TRP A 5 14.31 22.81 1.51
N LEU A 6 13.09 22.84 1.00
CA LEU A 6 12.20 21.68 0.94
C LEU A 6 12.80 20.54 0.09
N GLN A 7 13.41 20.88 -1.06
CA GLN A 7 14.14 19.92 -1.89
C GLN A 7 15.34 19.30 -1.15
N LEU A 8 16.16 20.12 -0.49
CA LEU A 8 17.30 19.65 0.30
C LEU A 8 16.85 18.75 1.46
N TYR A 9 15.78 19.13 2.16
CA TYR A 9 15.20 18.32 3.24
C TYR A 9 14.74 16.95 2.70
N ARG A 10 14.07 16.92 1.53
CA ARG A 10 13.67 15.68 0.89
C ARG A 10 14.85 14.79 0.52
N ILE A 11 15.91 15.36 -0.04
CA ILE A 11 17.13 14.62 -0.39
C ILE A 11 17.75 13.98 0.86
N LYS A 12 17.78 14.72 1.98
CA LYS A 12 18.36 14.25 3.25
C LYS A 12 17.49 13.18 3.95
N ASN A 13 16.17 13.37 3.97
CA ASN A 13 15.26 12.59 4.83
C ASN A 13 14.36 11.61 4.07
N GLY A 14 14.41 11.59 2.74
CA GLY A 14 13.56 10.77 1.88
C GLY A 14 12.10 11.23 1.78
N ASN A 15 11.70 12.27 2.52
CA ASN A 15 10.34 12.81 2.53
C ASN A 15 10.34 14.32 2.80
N VAL A 16 9.19 14.97 2.61
CA VAL A 16 9.01 16.43 2.81
C VAL A 16 8.30 16.77 4.13
N ASN A 17 8.16 15.80 5.04
CA ASN A 17 7.38 15.95 6.24
C ASN A 17 8.24 16.38 7.43
N VAL A 18 8.50 17.69 7.50
CA VAL A 18 9.19 18.32 8.62
C VAL A 18 8.32 18.24 9.87
N LYS A 19 8.89 17.79 10.99
CA LYS A 19 8.18 17.73 12.28
C LYS A 19 8.25 19.08 13.00
N SER A 20 7.19 19.41 13.75
CA SER A 20 7.16 20.64 14.57
C SER A 20 8.21 20.65 15.69
N THR A 21 8.75 19.48 16.04
CA THR A 21 9.76 19.30 17.09
C THR A 21 11.21 19.47 16.60
N GLU A 22 11.41 19.63 15.29
CA GLU A 22 12.73 19.88 14.71
C GLU A 22 13.00 21.40 14.71
N ASP A 23 13.56 21.92 15.81
CA ASP A 23 13.79 23.36 15.99
C ASP A 23 14.66 23.98 14.89
N GLU A 24 15.65 23.24 14.39
CA GLU A 24 16.51 23.63 13.24
C GLU A 24 15.72 23.86 11.94
N HIS A 25 14.49 23.33 11.85
CA HIS A 25 13.64 23.39 10.66
C HIS A 25 12.28 24.05 10.94
N ARG A 26 12.16 24.80 12.04
CA ARG A 26 10.92 25.46 12.46
C ARG A 26 10.31 26.38 11.40
N GLU A 27 11.13 27.16 10.70
CA GLU A 27 10.66 28.04 9.62
C GLU A 27 10.14 27.25 8.41
N LEU A 28 10.84 26.17 8.05
CA LEU A 28 10.42 25.27 6.98
C LEU A 28 9.12 24.56 7.36
N TYR A 29 8.96 24.15 8.62
CA TYR A 29 7.72 23.60 9.14
C TYR A 29 6.55 24.59 9.00
N GLN A 30 6.72 25.84 9.45
CA GLN A 30 5.68 26.88 9.34
C GLN A 30 5.30 27.15 7.89
N PHE A 31 6.29 27.24 7.00
CA PHE A 31 6.07 27.38 5.57
C PHE A 31 5.23 26.22 4.99
N ILE A 32 5.58 24.97 5.33
CA ILE A 32 4.86 23.78 4.90
C ILE A 32 3.40 23.78 5.41
N VAL A 33 3.17 24.19 6.67
CA VAL A 33 1.82 24.30 7.24
C VAL A 33 0.99 25.32 6.48
N GLN A 34 1.55 26.50 6.20
CA GLN A 34 0.88 27.54 5.45
C GLN A 34 0.57 27.08 4.01
N LEU A 35 1.53 26.43 3.35
CA LEU A 35 1.37 25.90 1.99
C LEU A 35 0.23 24.87 1.90
N ARG A 36 0.09 24.00 2.90
CA ARG A 36 -1.03 23.04 2.99
C ARG A 36 -2.38 23.74 3.23
N LYS A 37 -2.40 24.85 3.96
CA LYS A 37 -3.59 25.67 4.16
C LYS A 37 -4.00 26.34 2.84
N ASP A 38 -3.06 26.96 2.15
CA ASP A 38 -3.31 27.66 0.89
C ASP A 38 -3.75 26.70 -0.23
N TYR A 39 -3.23 25.46 -0.24
CA TYR A 39 -3.68 24.43 -1.16
C TYR A 39 -5.14 24.02 -0.92
N LYS A 40 -5.55 23.84 0.34
CA LYS A 40 -6.95 23.52 0.69
C LYS A 40 -7.92 24.65 0.32
N ILE A 41 -7.47 25.90 0.38
CA ILE A 41 -8.25 27.05 -0.08
C ILE A 41 -8.38 26.97 -1.60
N ARG A 42 -7.27 26.74 -2.32
CA ARG A 42 -7.25 26.60 -3.79
C ARG A 42 -8.17 25.52 -4.31
N GLU A 43 -8.23 24.36 -3.64
CA GLU A 43 -9.12 23.24 -4.02
C GLU A 43 -10.61 23.62 -3.98
N LYS A 44 -10.98 24.61 -3.16
CA LYS A 44 -12.36 25.12 -3.07
C LYS A 44 -12.59 26.27 -4.03
N ASP A 45 -11.70 27.26 -3.99
CA ASP A 45 -11.71 28.44 -4.86
C ASP A 45 -10.27 28.86 -5.18
N PRO A 46 -9.81 28.68 -6.43
CA PRO A 46 -8.47 29.08 -6.83
C PRO A 46 -8.16 30.57 -6.66
N SER A 47 -9.17 31.44 -6.66
CA SER A 47 -9.01 32.90 -6.55
C SER A 47 -8.73 33.37 -5.11
N GLU A 48 -9.09 32.57 -4.11
CA GLU A 48 -8.85 32.86 -2.70
C GLU A 48 -7.47 32.38 -2.19
N SER A 49 -6.72 31.65 -3.03
CA SER A 49 -5.42 31.10 -2.67
C SER A 49 -4.27 31.99 -3.13
N THR A 50 -3.23 32.08 -2.29
CA THR A 50 -1.96 32.71 -2.65
C THR A 50 -1.06 31.81 -3.50
N LEU A 51 -1.42 30.53 -3.69
CA LEU A 51 -0.68 29.60 -4.54
C LEU A 51 -0.98 29.86 -6.01
N THR A 52 0.06 30.23 -6.74
CA THR A 52 0.07 30.37 -8.21
C THR A 52 0.09 29.00 -8.91
N GLU A 53 -0.29 28.97 -10.19
CA GLU A 53 -0.25 27.74 -11.00
C GLU A 53 1.18 27.21 -11.14
N GLU A 54 2.16 28.09 -11.31
CA GLU A 54 3.58 27.73 -11.40
C GLU A 54 4.07 27.09 -10.09
N GLN A 55 3.63 27.59 -8.94
CA GLN A 55 3.98 26.99 -7.64
C GLN A 55 3.37 25.61 -7.47
N ILE A 56 2.14 25.39 -7.93
CA ILE A 56 1.50 24.08 -7.93
C ILE A 56 2.30 23.09 -8.79
N VAL A 57 2.65 23.48 -10.02
CA VAL A 57 3.48 22.65 -10.92
C VAL A 57 4.80 22.27 -10.26
N VAL A 58 5.47 23.21 -9.57
CA VAL A 58 6.71 22.92 -8.83
C VAL A 58 6.44 21.93 -7.69
N LEU A 59 5.38 22.12 -6.91
CA LEU A 59 5.02 21.23 -5.79
C LEU A 59 4.68 19.82 -6.27
N GLU A 60 3.98 19.70 -7.38
CA GLU A 60 3.68 18.41 -8.02
C GLU A 60 4.94 17.74 -8.56
N SER A 61 5.86 18.50 -9.17
CA SER A 61 7.13 17.97 -9.67
C SER A 61 7.99 17.37 -8.55
N ILE A 62 7.96 17.97 -7.36
CA ILE A 62 8.63 17.46 -6.16
C ILE A 62 7.74 16.53 -5.34
N ARG A 63 6.58 16.15 -5.87
CA ARG A 63 5.62 15.23 -5.25
C ARG A 63 5.30 15.59 -3.80
N PHE A 64 5.01 16.86 -3.58
CA PHE A 64 4.75 17.38 -2.25
C PHE A 64 3.43 16.84 -1.68
N ALA A 65 3.46 16.38 -0.42
CA ALA A 65 2.28 15.88 0.26
C ALA A 65 1.48 17.01 0.91
N PHE A 66 0.40 17.41 0.24
CA PHE A 66 -0.52 18.47 0.68
C PHE A 66 -1.35 18.11 1.92
N THR A 67 -1.36 16.84 2.35
CA THR A 67 -1.99 16.40 3.60
C THR A 67 -0.99 15.61 4.47
N THR A 68 -0.95 15.90 5.78
CA THR A 68 -0.02 15.25 6.73
C THR A 68 -0.51 13.90 7.22
N ARG A 69 -1.70 13.87 7.84
CA ARG A 69 -2.18 12.67 8.57
C ARG A 69 -2.33 11.46 7.65
N GLY A 70 -2.84 11.68 6.44
CA GLY A 70 -2.99 10.62 5.45
C GLY A 70 -1.65 10.16 4.87
N GLU A 71 -0.66 11.04 4.79
CA GLU A 71 0.65 10.72 4.23
C GLU A 71 1.56 10.03 5.25
N GLU A 72 1.63 10.53 6.48
CA GLU A 72 2.40 9.89 7.56
C GLU A 72 1.94 8.45 7.80
N HIS A 73 0.62 8.24 7.84
CA HIS A 73 0.05 6.91 7.99
C HIS A 73 0.37 6.02 6.78
N TRP A 74 0.33 6.56 5.57
CA TRP A 74 0.67 5.80 4.37
C TRP A 74 2.15 5.43 4.35
N GLN A 75 3.05 6.39 4.59
CA GLN A 75 4.49 6.16 4.64
C GLN A 75 4.87 5.14 5.72
N LYS A 76 4.27 5.24 6.91
CA LYS A 76 4.52 4.28 8.00
C LYS A 76 4.18 2.84 7.61
N ASN A 77 3.06 2.62 6.92
CA ASN A 77 2.70 1.28 6.46
C ASN A 77 3.49 0.84 5.22
N TYR A 78 3.91 1.78 4.38
CA TYR A 78 4.82 1.51 3.28
C TYR A 78 6.18 1.00 3.78
N GLU A 79 6.75 1.61 4.82
CA GLU A 79 7.99 1.09 5.43
C GLU A 79 7.80 -0.30 6.05
N LYS A 80 6.69 -0.53 6.78
CA LYS A 80 6.33 -1.88 7.26
C LYS A 80 6.23 -2.91 6.12
N LEU A 81 5.71 -2.51 4.96
CA LEU A 81 5.63 -3.41 3.79
C LEU A 81 7.01 -3.72 3.21
N LYS A 82 7.94 -2.76 3.23
CA LYS A 82 9.33 -3.00 2.86
C LYS A 82 10.03 -3.95 3.83
N GLU A 83 9.84 -3.77 5.14
CA GLU A 83 10.33 -4.70 6.17
C GLU A 83 9.77 -6.10 5.92
N TYR A 84 8.47 -6.23 5.73
CA TYR A 84 7.82 -7.51 5.41
C TYR A 84 8.45 -8.18 4.17
N LYS A 85 8.74 -7.41 3.12
CA LYS A 85 9.41 -7.91 1.90
C LYS A 85 10.81 -8.42 2.20
N THR A 86 11.58 -7.72 3.04
CA THR A 86 12.92 -8.15 3.45
C THR A 86 12.85 -9.50 4.16
N ASP A 87 11.89 -9.67 5.07
CA ASP A 87 11.76 -10.87 5.90
C ASP A 87 11.20 -12.08 5.13
N HIS A 88 10.26 -11.85 4.20
CA HIS A 88 9.52 -12.91 3.50
C HIS A 88 9.94 -13.10 2.03
N GLY A 89 10.78 -12.21 1.49
CA GLY A 89 11.16 -12.18 0.08
C GLY A 89 10.06 -11.72 -0.88
N HIS A 90 8.86 -11.40 -0.38
CA HIS A 90 7.71 -10.98 -1.20
C HIS A 90 6.80 -9.97 -0.48
N VAL A 91 5.94 -9.28 -1.24
CA VAL A 91 4.97 -8.29 -0.73
C VAL A 91 3.53 -8.83 -0.65
N LEU A 92 3.38 -10.16 -0.68
CA LEU A 92 2.09 -10.82 -0.62
C LEU A 92 1.60 -10.93 0.83
N VAL A 93 1.20 -9.81 1.43
CA VAL A 93 0.77 -9.80 2.84
C VAL A 93 -0.62 -10.45 2.99
N PRO A 94 -0.78 -11.48 3.86
CA PRO A 94 -2.09 -11.99 4.28
C PRO A 94 -2.91 -10.92 5.00
N ARG A 95 -4.23 -11.08 5.05
CA ARG A 95 -5.06 -10.11 5.80
C ARG A 95 -4.74 -10.16 7.31
N GLN A 96 -4.58 -11.36 7.84
CA GLN A 96 -4.11 -11.63 9.19
C GLN A 96 -2.60 -11.88 9.18
N CYS A 97 -1.81 -10.83 8.97
CA CYS A 97 -0.36 -10.89 9.13
C CYS A 97 0.05 -10.58 10.58
N GLU A 98 1.26 -11.00 10.93
CA GLU A 98 1.93 -10.77 12.21
C GLU A 98 2.20 -9.28 12.48
N ILE A 99 2.32 -8.46 11.44
CA ILE A 99 2.51 -7.01 11.56
C ILE A 99 1.15 -6.30 11.76
N PRO A 100 0.87 -5.68 12.92
CA PRO A 100 -0.43 -5.08 13.19
C PRO A 100 -0.84 -4.02 12.16
N GLY A 101 -2.05 -4.20 11.61
CA GLY A 101 -2.70 -3.30 10.66
C GLY A 101 -2.20 -3.37 9.22
N LEU A 102 -1.10 -4.07 8.93
CA LEU A 102 -0.51 -4.08 7.60
C LEU A 102 -1.39 -4.81 6.57
N GLY A 103 -1.98 -5.95 6.95
CA GLY A 103 -2.85 -6.74 6.05
C GLY A 103 -4.12 -6.00 5.61
N ASP A 104 -4.75 -5.23 6.51
CA ASP A 104 -5.89 -4.38 6.18
C ASP A 104 -5.47 -3.17 5.33
N TRP A 105 -4.29 -2.58 5.60
CA TRP A 105 -3.75 -1.50 4.79
C TRP A 105 -3.45 -1.95 3.36
N VAL A 106 -2.82 -3.11 3.19
CA VAL A 106 -2.54 -3.74 1.88
C VAL A 106 -3.85 -4.02 1.13
N THR A 107 -4.87 -4.52 1.82
CA THR A 107 -6.20 -4.74 1.24
C THR A 107 -6.80 -3.43 0.75
N SER A 108 -6.65 -2.35 1.54
CA SER A 108 -7.11 -1.01 1.17
C SER A 108 -6.38 -0.47 -0.06
N GLN A 109 -5.06 -0.68 -0.21
CA GLN A 109 -4.33 -0.26 -1.41
C GLN A 109 -4.87 -0.93 -2.68
N ARG A 110 -5.22 -2.22 -2.60
CA ARG A 110 -5.82 -2.95 -3.73
C ARG A 110 -7.20 -2.42 -4.09
N GLN A 111 -8.03 -2.06 -3.11
CA GLN A 111 -9.33 -1.43 -3.35
C GLN A 111 -9.18 -0.04 -3.99
N GLN A 112 -8.27 0.78 -3.44
CA GLN A 112 -7.99 2.12 -3.95
C GLN A 112 -7.49 2.10 -5.40
N TYR A 113 -6.72 1.07 -5.78
CA TYR A 113 -6.32 0.85 -7.16
C TYR A 113 -7.48 0.52 -8.10
N GLN A 114 -8.49 -0.22 -7.64
CA GLN A 114 -9.68 -0.46 -8.46
C GLN A 114 -10.40 0.85 -8.78
N GLU A 115 -10.57 1.72 -7.79
CA GLU A 115 -11.19 3.03 -7.99
C GLU A 115 -10.30 3.94 -8.87
N TYR A 116 -8.97 3.89 -8.69
CA TYR A 116 -8.00 4.56 -9.56
C TYR A 116 -8.18 4.14 -11.03
N THR A 117 -8.27 2.84 -11.31
CA THR A 117 -8.46 2.33 -12.69
C THR A 117 -9.82 2.67 -13.31
N LYS A 118 -10.81 3.01 -12.49
CA LYS A 118 -12.14 3.46 -12.93
C LYS A 118 -12.22 4.99 -13.10
N GLY A 119 -11.11 5.71 -12.88
CA GLY A 119 -11.07 7.17 -12.92
C GLY A 119 -11.83 7.84 -11.77
N LYS A 120 -12.10 7.12 -10.68
CA LYS A 120 -12.81 7.67 -9.52
C LYS A 120 -11.85 8.32 -8.53
N PRO A 121 -12.31 9.33 -7.77
CA PRO A 121 -11.52 9.92 -6.69
C PRO A 121 -11.03 8.85 -5.70
N THR A 122 -9.74 8.84 -5.39
CA THR A 122 -9.12 7.84 -4.52
C THR A 122 -7.86 8.39 -3.83
N PRO A 123 -7.54 7.96 -2.61
CA PRO A 123 -6.29 8.32 -1.93
C PRO A 123 -5.03 7.74 -2.58
N LEU A 124 -5.16 6.81 -3.53
CA LEU A 124 -4.02 6.28 -4.28
C LEU A 124 -3.59 7.29 -5.35
N THR A 125 -2.60 8.10 -5.02
CA THR A 125 -1.97 9.02 -5.96
C THR A 125 -1.06 8.26 -6.94
N LYS A 126 -0.72 8.90 -8.07
CA LYS A 126 0.27 8.37 -9.02
C LYS A 126 1.60 8.03 -8.33
N GLN A 127 2.06 8.89 -7.41
CA GLN A 127 3.26 8.66 -6.62
C GLN A 127 3.17 7.40 -5.75
N ARG A 128 2.07 7.24 -5.00
CA ARG A 128 1.87 6.06 -4.14
C ARG A 128 1.84 4.78 -4.95
N LYS A 129 1.23 4.82 -6.14
CA LYS A 129 1.24 3.71 -7.08
C LYS A 129 2.67 3.38 -7.53
N GLU A 130 3.45 4.36 -7.96
CA GLU A 130 4.83 4.15 -8.41
C GLU A 130 5.72 3.56 -7.31
N LEU A 131 5.61 4.07 -6.07
CA LEU A 131 6.34 3.50 -4.92
C LEU A 131 5.96 2.03 -4.66
N LEU A 132 4.67 1.70 -4.77
CA LEU A 132 4.20 0.31 -4.64
C LEU A 132 4.71 -0.55 -5.81
N ASP A 133 4.74 -0.03 -7.03
CA ASP A 133 5.28 -0.73 -8.20
C ASP A 133 6.79 -1.02 -8.05
N GLU A 134 7.58 -0.07 -7.53
CA GLU A 134 9.03 -0.21 -7.29
C GLU A 134 9.37 -1.38 -6.36
N ILE A 135 8.52 -1.66 -5.38
CA ILE A 135 8.71 -2.81 -4.48
C ILE A 135 8.06 -4.10 -5.01
N GLY A 136 7.47 -4.07 -6.20
CA GLY A 136 6.83 -5.23 -6.84
C GLY A 136 5.44 -5.55 -6.30
N PHE A 137 4.71 -4.55 -5.79
CA PHE A 137 3.38 -4.73 -5.23
C PHE A 137 2.36 -5.19 -6.26
N GLN A 138 1.74 -6.33 -6.00
CA GLN A 138 0.70 -6.88 -6.87
C GLN A 138 -0.67 -6.36 -6.44
N PHE A 139 -1.17 -5.35 -7.17
CA PHE A 139 -2.52 -4.82 -6.95
C PHE A 139 -3.63 -5.82 -7.29
N ARG A 140 -3.37 -6.72 -8.24
CA ARG A 140 -4.27 -7.81 -8.64
C ARG A 140 -3.63 -9.14 -8.30
N ILE A 141 -4.05 -9.75 -7.20
CA ILE A 141 -3.61 -11.09 -6.82
C ILE A 141 -4.60 -12.11 -7.36
N ARG A 142 -4.16 -12.97 -8.28
CA ARG A 142 -4.92 -14.13 -8.74
C ARG A 142 -4.72 -15.35 -7.83
N ASN A 143 -3.51 -15.54 -7.31
CA ASN A 143 -3.16 -16.64 -6.39
C ASN A 143 -2.49 -16.06 -5.14
N ARG A 144 -3.17 -16.12 -3.99
CA ARG A 144 -2.60 -15.67 -2.71
C ARG A 144 -1.51 -16.66 -2.24
N PRO A 145 -0.50 -16.21 -1.47
CA PRO A 145 0.54 -17.06 -0.88
C PRO A 145 -0.01 -18.09 0.11
N GLU A 146 -1.29 -17.96 0.49
CA GLU A 146 -2.11 -19.04 1.06
C GLU A 146 -1.97 -20.35 0.28
N TRP A 147 -1.59 -20.32 -1.00
CA TRP A 147 -1.29 -21.51 -1.78
C TRP A 147 -0.15 -22.35 -1.19
N GLY A 148 0.97 -21.73 -0.77
CA GLY A 148 2.11 -22.45 -0.19
C GLY A 148 1.74 -23.12 1.13
N ALA A 149 1.18 -22.35 2.06
CA ALA A 149 0.70 -22.88 3.33
C ALA A 149 -0.37 -23.98 3.15
N LYS A 150 -1.30 -23.82 2.20
CA LYS A 150 -2.31 -24.85 1.89
C LYS A 150 -1.72 -26.08 1.21
N TYR A 151 -0.64 -25.91 0.44
CA TYR A 151 0.10 -27.01 -0.14
C TYR A 151 0.84 -27.80 0.94
N ASP A 152 1.47 -27.14 1.91
CA ASP A 152 2.11 -27.80 3.06
C ASP A 152 1.08 -28.56 3.92
N GLU A 153 -0.08 -27.94 4.19
CA GLU A 153 -1.22 -28.62 4.84
C GLU A 153 -1.69 -29.85 4.05
N LEU A 154 -1.67 -29.81 2.71
CA LEU A 154 -2.01 -30.94 1.85
C LEU A 154 -0.95 -32.05 1.91
N LEU A 155 0.33 -31.70 2.01
CA LEU A 155 1.42 -32.67 2.18
C LEU A 155 1.29 -33.41 3.52
N LEU A 156 1.02 -32.68 4.61
CA LEU A 156 0.76 -33.28 5.93
C LEU A 156 -0.46 -34.21 5.91
N TYR A 157 -1.52 -33.81 5.21
CA TYR A 157 -2.68 -34.67 5.01
C TYR A 157 -2.30 -35.95 4.26
N LYS A 158 -1.50 -35.84 3.19
CA LYS A 158 -1.04 -36.98 2.40
C LYS A 158 -0.17 -37.94 3.21
N GLU A 159 0.73 -37.41 4.03
CA GLU A 159 1.56 -38.21 4.93
C GLU A 159 0.70 -39.02 5.91
N LYS A 160 -0.32 -38.38 6.50
CA LYS A 160 -1.21 -39.03 7.47
C LYS A 160 -2.18 -40.05 6.86
N ASN A 161 -2.71 -39.75 5.67
CA ASN A 161 -3.83 -40.50 5.08
C ASN A 161 -3.44 -41.34 3.86
N GLY A 162 -2.20 -41.21 3.37
CA GLY A 162 -1.68 -41.92 2.20
C GLY A 162 -2.10 -41.34 0.85
N ASP A 163 -2.99 -40.34 0.82
CA ASP A 163 -3.46 -39.71 -0.42
C ASP A 163 -3.82 -38.22 -0.27
N THR A 164 -4.13 -37.56 -1.39
CA THR A 164 -4.58 -36.15 -1.43
C THR A 164 -6.09 -36.02 -1.59
N ARG A 165 -6.87 -37.07 -1.29
CA ARG A 165 -8.34 -37.10 -1.42
C ARG A 165 -9.03 -36.42 -0.24
N VAL A 166 -8.61 -35.20 0.07
CA VAL A 166 -9.23 -34.38 1.11
C VAL A 166 -10.73 -34.19 0.80
N PRO A 167 -11.63 -34.56 1.73
CA PRO A 167 -13.06 -34.29 1.59
C PRO A 167 -13.34 -32.79 1.62
N GLN A 168 -14.31 -32.31 0.85
CA GLN A 168 -14.69 -30.88 0.86
C GLN A 168 -15.10 -30.39 2.26
N HIS A 169 -15.76 -31.26 3.03
CA HIS A 169 -16.20 -31.01 4.41
C HIS A 169 -15.26 -31.63 5.45
N HIS A 170 -13.95 -31.69 5.18
CA HIS A 170 -12.97 -32.23 6.11
C HIS A 170 -13.03 -31.49 7.46
N THR A 171 -13.57 -32.13 8.49
CA THR A 171 -13.86 -31.51 9.79
C THR A 171 -12.62 -31.08 10.58
N PRO A 172 -11.49 -31.81 10.56
CA PRO A 172 -10.24 -31.35 11.20
C PRO A 172 -9.69 -30.06 10.60
N ASN A 173 -9.89 -29.83 9.30
CA ASN A 173 -9.45 -28.62 8.62
C ASN A 173 -10.36 -28.30 7.42
N LYS A 174 -11.48 -27.61 7.70
CA LYS A 174 -12.48 -27.23 6.69
C LYS A 174 -11.91 -26.28 5.63
N ALA A 175 -10.88 -25.50 5.99
CA ALA A 175 -10.23 -24.58 5.07
C ALA A 175 -9.44 -25.34 3.98
N LEU A 176 -8.70 -26.38 4.38
CA LEU A 176 -8.00 -27.27 3.43
C LEU A 176 -8.98 -27.98 2.51
N GLY A 177 -10.08 -28.53 3.04
CA GLY A 177 -11.11 -29.21 2.24
C GLY A 177 -11.72 -28.32 1.15
N LYS A 178 -12.06 -27.08 1.50
CA LYS A 178 -12.56 -26.07 0.53
C LYS A 178 -11.50 -25.71 -0.51
N TRP A 179 -10.25 -25.52 -0.09
CA TRP A 179 -9.15 -25.15 -0.98
C TRP A 179 -8.86 -26.23 -2.02
N VAL A 180 -8.75 -27.51 -1.60
CA VAL A 180 -8.54 -28.65 -2.51
C VAL A 180 -9.70 -28.80 -3.50
N ALA A 181 -10.95 -28.63 -3.04
CA ALA A 181 -12.11 -28.65 -3.93
C ALA A 181 -12.02 -27.56 -5.00
N LYS A 182 -11.58 -26.35 -4.63
CA LYS A 182 -11.37 -25.25 -5.57
C LYS A 182 -10.26 -25.55 -6.59
N GLN A 183 -9.16 -26.18 -6.19
CA GLN A 183 -8.10 -26.60 -7.11
C GLN A 183 -8.62 -27.63 -8.13
N ARG A 184 -9.43 -28.60 -7.70
CA ARG A 184 -10.07 -29.59 -8.59
C ARG A 184 -11.00 -28.93 -9.61
N GLU A 185 -11.77 -27.92 -9.20
CA GLU A 185 -12.64 -27.15 -10.09
C GLU A 185 -11.83 -26.37 -11.14
N GLN A 186 -10.79 -25.66 -10.71
CA GLN A 186 -9.91 -24.89 -11.60
C GLN A 186 -9.20 -25.80 -12.62
N PHE A 187 -8.73 -26.98 -12.20
CA PHE A 187 -8.13 -27.95 -13.12
C PHE A 187 -9.13 -28.45 -14.17
N LYS A 188 -10.40 -28.68 -13.81
CA LYS A 188 -11.44 -29.05 -14.77
C LYS A 188 -11.76 -27.95 -15.77
N LEU A 189 -11.75 -26.68 -15.34
CA LEU A 189 -11.97 -25.53 -16.22
C LEU A 189 -10.80 -25.28 -17.17
N HIS A 190 -9.58 -25.59 -16.75
CA HIS A 190 -8.38 -25.44 -17.58
C HIS A 190 -8.22 -26.55 -18.64
N ASN A 191 -8.71 -27.76 -18.36
CA ASN A 191 -8.64 -28.90 -19.28
C ASN A 191 -9.93 -29.09 -20.10
N LYS A 192 -10.75 -28.04 -20.23
CA LYS A 192 -11.90 -27.96 -21.14
C LYS A 192 -11.53 -27.06 -22.30
#